data_AF-Q30DT8-F1
#
_entry.id   AF-Q30DT8-F1
#
_cell.length_a   1.000
_cell.length_b   1.000
_cell.length_c   1.000
_cell.angle_alpha   90.00
_cell.angle_beta   90.00
_cell.angle_gamma   90.00
#
_symmetry.space_group_name_H-M   'P 1'
#
loop_
_entity.id
_entity.type
_entity.pdbx_description
1 polymer ?
#
loop_
_entity_poly.entity_id
_entity_poly.type
_entity_poly.pdbx_seq_one_letter_code
_entity_poly.pdbx_strand_id
1 'polypeptide(L)' 'EREVSGTKKENCPYSIPGDNFSENRELVAGKAITSNYYLAMTKRGKLYGSKEFTNDCKLKERIEENGYNTYASFNWQHNG' A
#
# COMPACT_ATOMS: atom_id res chain seq x y z
N GLU A 1 4.63 1.46 -14.51
CA GLU A 1 4.86 1.44 -13.04
C GLU A 1 5.39 2.80 -12.61
N ARG A 2 5.15 3.23 -11.37
CA ARG A 2 5.64 4.51 -10.81
C ARG A 2 6.47 4.27 -9.55
N GLU A 3 7.48 5.10 -9.32
CA GLU A 3 8.22 5.08 -8.06
C GLU A 3 7.36 5.56 -6.88
N VAL A 4 7.58 4.99 -5.71
CA VAL A 4 6.91 5.34 -4.45
C VAL A 4 7.97 5.91 -3.49
N SER A 5 7.69 7.07 -2.91
CA SER A 5 8.60 7.77 -2.00
C SER A 5 7.82 8.47 -0.87
N GLY A 6 8.51 8.75 0.25
CA GLY A 6 7.95 9.53 1.35
C GLY A 6 8.04 11.04 1.14
N THR A 7 7.24 11.80 1.89
CA THR A 7 7.30 13.28 1.93
C THR A 7 7.02 13.78 3.34
N LYS A 8 7.59 14.95 3.69
CA LYS A 8 7.30 15.67 4.95
C LYS A 8 6.15 16.67 4.81
N LYS A 9 5.62 16.86 3.59
CA LYS A 9 4.51 17.79 3.33
C LYS A 9 3.20 17.15 3.77
N GLU A 10 2.59 17.68 4.82
CA GLU A 10 1.34 17.18 5.41
C GLU A 10 0.21 17.03 4.37
N ASN A 11 0.05 18.02 3.49
CA ASN A 11 -0.99 18.03 2.45
C ASN A 11 -0.43 17.74 1.05
N CYS A 12 0.36 16.67 0.91
CA CYS A 12 0.81 16.25 -0.41
C CYS A 12 -0.34 15.59 -1.19
N PRO A 13 -0.74 16.12 -2.36
CA PRO A 13 -1.88 15.58 -3.11
C PRO A 13 -1.62 14.15 -3.63
N TYR A 14 -0.37 13.71 -3.68
CA TYR A 14 0.01 12.37 -4.14
C TYR A 14 0.04 11.32 -3.03
N SER A 15 -0.16 11.72 -1.77
CA SER A 15 -0.25 10.78 -0.65
C SER A 15 -1.44 9.86 -0.81
N ILE A 16 -1.30 8.63 -0.32
CA ILE A 16 -2.41 7.68 -0.23
C ILE A 16 -3.21 8.06 1.03
N PRO A 17 -4.49 8.44 0.90
CA PRO A 17 -5.32 8.74 2.05
C PRO A 17 -5.57 7.47 2.88
N GLY A 18 -5.60 7.63 4.21
CA GLY A 18 -5.88 6.56 5.18
C GLY A 18 -7.27 5.93 5.05
N ASP A 19 -8.20 6.57 4.33
CA ASP A 19 -9.58 6.09 4.19
C ASP A 19 -9.80 5.25 2.91
N ASN A 20 -8.80 5.17 2.02
CA ASN A 20 -8.90 4.42 0.74
C ASN A 20 -8.56 2.93 0.88
N PHE A 21 -8.57 2.42 2.10
CA PHE A 21 -8.13 1.10 2.48
C PHE A 21 -9.40 0.25 2.79
N SER A 22 -9.53 -0.95 2.18
CA SER A 22 -10.80 -1.66 2.00
C SER A 22 -11.51 -2.10 3.29
N GLU A 23 -12.83 -2.29 3.21
CA GLU A 23 -13.73 -2.75 4.30
C GLU A 23 -13.49 -4.20 4.75
N ASN A 24 -12.72 -4.99 3.99
CA ASN A 24 -12.34 -6.35 4.38
C ASN A 24 -11.13 -6.32 5.32
N ARG A 25 -11.36 -6.75 6.57
CA ARG A 25 -10.44 -6.67 7.72
C ARG A 25 -9.03 -7.23 7.54
N GLU A 26 -8.74 -7.91 6.43
CA GLU A 26 -7.47 -8.60 6.19
C GLU A 26 -6.75 -8.17 4.91
N LEU A 27 -7.41 -7.40 4.03
CA LEU A 27 -6.88 -7.07 2.70
C LEU A 27 -7.18 -5.65 2.31
N VAL A 28 -6.12 -4.96 1.92
CA VAL A 28 -6.16 -3.52 1.78
C VAL A 28 -5.36 -3.09 0.55
N ALA A 29 -5.95 -2.20 -0.25
CA ALA A 29 -5.38 -1.68 -1.49
C ALA A 29 -5.35 -0.16 -1.46
N GLY A 30 -4.22 0.42 -1.03
CA GLY A 30 -4.09 1.88 -0.96
C GLY A 30 -4.03 2.50 -2.35
N LYS A 31 -5.02 3.34 -2.71
CA LYS A 31 -5.03 4.09 -3.98
C LYS A 31 -4.76 5.58 -3.73
N ALA A 32 -3.74 6.11 -4.41
CA ALA A 32 -3.47 7.54 -4.40
C ALA A 32 -4.49 8.27 -5.28
N ILE A 33 -5.25 9.21 -4.71
CA ILE A 33 -6.35 9.90 -5.40
C ILE A 33 -5.84 10.66 -6.63
N THR A 34 -4.81 11.49 -6.46
CA THR A 34 -4.34 12.38 -7.54
C THR A 34 -3.65 11.62 -8.66
N SER A 35 -2.89 10.57 -8.35
CA SER A 35 -2.14 9.83 -9.36
C SER A 35 -2.92 8.67 -9.97
N ASN A 36 -3.99 8.21 -9.30
CA ASN A 36 -4.77 7.03 -9.64
C ASN A 36 -3.96 5.71 -9.68
N TYR A 37 -2.82 5.66 -8.99
CA TYR A 37 -2.04 4.42 -8.81
C TYR A 37 -2.41 3.72 -7.50
N TYR A 38 -2.44 2.40 -7.56
CA TYR A 38 -2.47 1.50 -6.40
C TYR A 38 -1.05 1.30 -5.86
N LEU A 39 -0.90 1.29 -4.55
CA LEU A 39 0.32 0.83 -3.89
C LEU A 39 0.46 -0.68 -4.08
N ALA A 40 1.59 -1.08 -4.63
CA ALA A 40 1.90 -2.46 -4.94
C ALA A 40 3.30 -2.83 -4.46
N MET A 41 3.50 -4.10 -4.13
CA MET A 41 4.79 -4.65 -3.71
C MET A 41 5.13 -5.88 -4.56
N THR A 42 6.30 -5.83 -5.19
CA THR A 42 6.82 -6.97 -5.95
C THR A 42 7.22 -8.13 -5.03
N LYS A 43 7.36 -9.35 -5.58
CA LYS A 43 7.89 -10.52 -4.85
C LYS A 43 9.26 -10.28 -4.19
N ARG A 44 10.06 -9.34 -4.71
CA ARG A 44 11.37 -8.95 -4.15
C ARG A 44 11.28 -7.89 -3.03
N GLY A 45 10.07 -7.48 -2.63
CA GLY A 45 9.85 -6.48 -1.60
C GLY A 45 9.98 -5.02 -2.08
N LYS A 46 10.16 -4.77 -3.38
CA LYS A 46 10.20 -3.41 -3.93
C LYS A 46 8.77 -2.85 -4.04
N LEU A 47 8.54 -1.67 -3.47
CA LEU A 47 7.30 -0.91 -3.61
C LEU A 47 7.25 -0.17 -4.95
N TYR A 48 6.07 -0.10 -5.54
CA TYR A 48 5.79 0.63 -6.76
C TYR A 48 4.31 1.02 -6.87
N GLY A 49 4.01 2.00 -7.73
CA GLY A 49 2.67 2.36 -8.13
C GLY A 49 2.22 1.54 -9.33
N SER A 50 1.11 0.80 -9.20
CA SER A 50 0.44 0.08 -10.29
C SER A 50 -0.79 0.84 -10.80
N LYS A 51 -1.01 0.88 -12.13
CA LYS A 51 -2.25 1.43 -12.70
C LYS A 51 -3.44 0.47 -12.57
N GLU A 52 -3.13 -0.82 -12.59
CA GLU A 52 -4.12 -1.89 -12.53
C GLU A 52 -4.07 -2.54 -11.16
N PHE A 53 -5.22 -3.00 -10.67
CA PHE A 53 -5.28 -3.76 -9.43
C PHE A 53 -4.81 -5.19 -9.67
N THR A 54 -3.70 -5.57 -9.06
CA THR A 54 -3.05 -6.88 -9.22
C THR A 54 -2.84 -7.56 -7.86
N ASN A 55 -2.33 -8.79 -7.85
CA ASN A 55 -1.95 -9.49 -6.62
C ASN A 55 -0.88 -8.74 -5.81
N ASP A 56 -0.03 -7.94 -6.46
CA ASP A 56 0.98 -7.11 -5.79
C ASP A 56 0.33 -5.97 -4.98
N CYS A 57 -0.91 -5.61 -5.30
CA CYS A 57 -1.68 -4.55 -4.62
C CYS A 57 -2.40 -5.05 -3.35
N LYS A 58 -2.36 -6.36 -3.07
CA LYS A 58 -3.00 -6.96 -1.90
C LYS A 58 -2.06 -6.88 -0.71
N LEU A 59 -2.31 -5.93 0.19
CA LEU A 59 -1.55 -5.76 1.42
C LEU A 59 -2.41 -6.16 2.62
N LYS A 60 -1.80 -6.82 3.60
CA LYS A 60 -2.42 -7.14 4.89
C LYS A 60 -2.09 -6.05 5.89
N GLU A 61 -3.12 -5.43 6.45
CA GLU A 61 -3.00 -4.45 7.53
C GLU A 61 -3.01 -5.14 8.90
N ARG A 62 -2.21 -4.63 9.83
CA ARG A 62 -2.23 -5.02 11.24
C ARG A 62 -2.02 -3.80 12.12
N ILE A 63 -2.81 -3.68 13.18
CA ILE A 63 -2.60 -2.67 14.23
C ILE A 63 -1.58 -3.23 15.23
N GLU A 64 -0.50 -2.49 15.44
CA GLU A 64 0.52 -2.83 16.44
C GLU A 64 0.14 -2.26 17.82
N GLU A 65 0.79 -2.76 18.87
CA GLU A 65 0.50 -2.40 20.26
C GLU A 65 0.68 -0.90 20.56
N ASN A 66 1.50 -0.21 19.75
CA ASN A 66 1.74 1.22 19.85
C ASN A 66 0.70 2.08 19.11
N GLY A 67 -0.33 1.46 18.52
CA GLY A 67 -1.41 2.14 17.80
C GLY A 67 -1.06 2.53 16.35
N TYR A 68 0.08 2.09 15.83
CA TYR A 68 0.43 2.27 14.41
C TYR A 68 0.05 1.05 13.58
N ASN A 69 -0.22 1.26 12.29
CA ASN A 69 -0.53 0.18 11.36
C ASN A 69 0.73 -0.29 10.63
N THR A 70 0.86 -1.60 10.44
CA THR A 70 1.83 -2.23 9.55
C THR A 70 1.12 -2.82 8.33
N TYR A 71 1.80 -2.77 7.18
CA TYR A 71 1.31 -3.32 5.92
C TYR A 71 2.34 -4.31 5.37
N ALA A 72 1.93 -5.55 5.15
CA ALA A 72 2.76 -6.61 4.55
C ALA A 72 2.12 -7.10 3.24
N SER A 73 2.92 -7.62 2.31
CA SER A 73 2.35 -8.31 1.15
C SER A 73 1.51 -9.50 1.61
N PHE A 74 0.30 -9.64 1.06
CA PHE A 74 -0.53 -10.81 1.31
C PHE A 74 0.03 -12.06 0.60
N ASN A 75 0.61 -11.87 -0.59
CA ASN A 75 1.03 -12.97 -1.47
C ASN A 75 2.53 -13.29 -1.37
N TRP A 76 3.36 -12.33 -0.94
CA TRP A 76 4.82 -12.46 -0.97
C TRP A 76 5.40 -12.54 0.43
N GLN A 77 6.20 -13.59 0.68
CA GLN A 77 6.90 -13.82 1.94
C GLN A 77 8.35 -14.23 1.66
N HIS A 78 9.26 -13.92 2.60
CA HIS A 78 10.71 -14.14 2.43
C HIS A 78 11.09 -15.62 2.24
N ASN A 79 10.22 -16.55 2.67
CA ASN A 79 10.43 -18.00 2.60
C ASN A 79 9.32 -18.73 1.81
N GLY A 80 8.74 -18.08 0.80
CA GLY A 80 7.74 -18.68 -0.11
C GLY A 80 8.36 -19.40 -1.30
#